data_AF-A0A0P9JEZ2-F1
#
_entry.id   AF-A0A0P9JEZ2-F1
#
_cell.length_a   1.000
_cell.length_b   1.000
_cell.length_c   1.000
_cell.angle_alpha   90.00
_cell.angle_beta   90.00
_cell.angle_gamma   90.00
#
_symmetry.space_group_name_H-M   'P 1'
#
loop_
_entity.id
_entity.type
_entity.pdbx_description
1 polymer ?
#
loop_
_entity_poly.entity_id
_entity_poly.type
_entity_poly.pdbx_seq_one_letter_code
_entity_poly.pdbx_strand_id
1 'polypeptide(L)'
;MASPGATGSARGSRRCAGDSGVHENGNPPARPDQRRGAGRQGATRLGSTRRATGGGAERRLNRTTFHFQGNPVMNDTALPNDLRLDTVRTAYQSGRISPRQLILALREKAARLNSDYHLFIHLLSPAELEPYLAALDDRDPRDLPLFGVPFAIKDNIDLAAIPTTAACPDYAYTPEHSASVVAQLIALGAVPMGKTNLDQFATGLNGSRSPYGACPNSVLNEYPSGGSSAGSSLAVALGVSSFSLGTDTAGSGRVPAALNNLVGMKASKGLISTA
;
A
#
# COMPACT_ATOMS: atom_id res chain seq x y z
N MET A 1 -55.44 0.91 -41.97
CA MET A 1 -56.38 0.14 -41.14
C MET A 1 -55.73 -0.11 -39.79
N ALA A 2 -56.37 0.40 -38.73
CA ALA A 2 -56.28 0.11 -37.29
C ALA A 2 -54.92 -0.16 -36.59
N SER A 3 -54.51 0.80 -35.75
CA SER A 3 -53.88 0.58 -34.43
C SER A 3 -54.98 0.21 -33.38
N PRO A 4 -54.71 0.17 -32.06
CA PRO A 4 -53.98 -0.84 -31.28
C PRO A 4 -54.82 -1.40 -30.10
N GLY A 5 -54.34 -2.45 -29.41
CA GLY A 5 -54.95 -2.95 -28.17
C GLY A 5 -54.22 -2.47 -26.93
N ALA A 6 -54.91 -1.74 -26.06
CA ALA A 6 -54.46 -1.29 -24.74
C ALA A 6 -55.30 -1.96 -23.64
N THR A 7 -54.65 -2.42 -22.57
CA THR A 7 -55.14 -2.57 -21.18
C THR A 7 -53.88 -2.70 -20.30
N GLY A 8 -53.65 -2.05 -19.15
CA GLY A 8 -54.48 -1.34 -18.20
C GLY A 8 -54.54 -2.12 -16.87
N SER A 9 -53.78 -1.70 -15.83
CA SER A 9 -54.02 -1.90 -14.37
C SER A 9 -52.72 -1.60 -13.59
N ALA A 10 -52.56 -0.50 -12.85
CA ALA A 10 -53.13 -0.06 -11.56
C ALA A 10 -52.17 -0.27 -10.36
N ARG A 11 -51.73 0.89 -9.85
CA ARG A 11 -51.30 1.31 -8.50
C ARG A 11 -51.21 0.26 -7.37
N GLY A 12 -50.13 0.37 -6.59
CA GLY A 12 -50.03 -0.11 -5.22
C GLY A 12 -48.95 0.61 -4.42
N SER A 13 -49.29 1.76 -3.84
CA SER A 13 -48.48 2.48 -2.86
C SER A 13 -48.57 1.81 -1.48
N ARG A 14 -47.45 1.55 -0.82
CA ARG A 14 -47.41 1.37 0.64
C ARG A 14 -46.24 2.16 1.24
N ARG A 15 -46.60 3.23 1.95
CA ARG A 15 -45.81 3.84 3.02
C ARG A 15 -46.10 3.05 4.30
N CYS A 16 -45.08 2.80 5.11
CA CYS A 16 -45.22 2.51 6.54
C CYS A 16 -44.26 3.45 7.29
N ALA A 17 -44.78 4.05 8.35
CA ALA A 17 -44.12 4.94 9.28
C ALA A 17 -44.18 4.31 10.69
N GLY A 18 -43.32 4.79 11.60
CA GLY A 18 -43.28 4.46 13.04
C GLY A 18 -42.29 3.32 13.35
N ASP A 19 -41.50 3.33 14.41
CA ASP A 19 -41.61 4.08 15.66
C ASP A 19 -40.26 4.11 16.41
N SER A 20 -40.14 5.12 17.26
CA SER A 20 -39.16 5.44 18.29
C SER A 20 -38.95 4.32 19.33
N GLY A 21 -37.73 4.19 19.85
CA GLY A 21 -37.45 3.33 21.00
C GLY A 21 -36.04 3.55 21.56
N VAL A 22 -35.95 4.39 22.58
CA VAL A 22 -34.77 4.62 23.42
C VAL A 22 -34.64 3.45 24.40
N HIS A 23 -33.46 2.82 24.50
CA HIS A 23 -33.11 2.00 25.66
C HIS A 23 -31.63 2.16 26.02
N GLU A 24 -31.41 2.75 27.20
CA GLU A 24 -30.15 2.81 27.92
C GLU A 24 -29.84 1.50 28.67
N ASN A 25 -28.54 1.35 28.95
CA ASN A 25 -27.90 0.63 30.06
C ASN A 25 -27.68 -0.88 29.98
N GLY A 26 -26.40 -1.26 29.91
CA GLY A 26 -25.89 -2.59 30.22
C GLY A 26 -24.37 -2.66 30.06
N ASN A 27 -23.61 -2.25 31.08
CA ASN A 27 -22.16 -2.40 31.14
C ASN A 27 -21.81 -3.87 31.48
N PRO A 28 -20.91 -4.56 30.74
CA PRO A 28 -20.51 -5.92 31.08
C PRO A 28 -19.47 -5.96 32.22
N PRO A 29 -19.42 -7.02 33.04
CA PRO A 29 -18.46 -7.14 34.13
C PRO A 29 -17.03 -7.47 33.64
N ALA A 30 -16.06 -6.99 34.41
CA ALA A 30 -14.63 -7.11 34.20
C ALA A 30 -14.10 -8.56 34.29
N ARG A 31 -13.07 -8.86 33.49
CA ARG A 31 -12.28 -10.10 33.53
C ARG A 31 -11.28 -10.10 34.71
N PRO A 32 -10.95 -11.25 35.30
CA PRO A 32 -9.89 -11.33 36.29
C PRO A 32 -8.50 -11.48 35.66
N ASP A 33 -7.56 -10.87 36.38
CA ASP A 33 -6.11 -10.76 36.24
C ASP A 33 -5.40 -12.13 36.23
N GLN A 34 -4.45 -12.34 35.32
CA GLN A 34 -3.45 -13.42 35.42
C GLN A 34 -2.05 -12.80 35.46
N ARG A 35 -1.51 -12.72 36.67
CA ARG A 35 -0.11 -12.42 36.95
C ARG A 35 0.74 -13.69 36.97
N ARG A 36 1.85 -13.59 36.24
CA ARG A 36 3.24 -13.97 36.59
C ARG A 36 3.54 -15.42 37.03
N GLY A 37 4.36 -16.07 36.21
CA GLY A 37 5.30 -17.11 36.64
C GLY A 37 6.64 -16.92 35.92
N ALA A 38 7.64 -16.42 36.63
CA ALA A 38 9.03 -16.33 36.20
C ALA A 38 9.85 -17.40 36.94
N GLY A 39 10.67 -18.15 36.22
CA GLY A 39 11.75 -19.00 36.75
C GLY A 39 12.79 -19.21 35.64
N ARG A 40 13.93 -18.53 35.65
CA ARG A 40 15.21 -18.82 36.34
C ARG A 40 15.97 -20.07 35.85
N GLN A 41 17.10 -19.77 35.21
CA GLN A 41 18.48 -20.27 35.45
C GLN A 41 18.95 -21.64 34.94
N GLY A 42 20.19 -21.64 34.43
CA GLY A 42 21.07 -22.79 34.17
C GLY A 42 21.94 -22.56 32.92
N ALA A 43 23.04 -21.81 32.97
CA ALA A 43 24.40 -22.18 33.41
C ALA A 43 25.14 -23.19 32.49
N THR A 44 26.19 -22.66 31.84
CA THR A 44 27.55 -23.19 31.57
C THR A 44 27.76 -24.57 30.90
N ARG A 45 28.56 -24.60 29.81
CA ARG A 45 29.95 -25.10 29.82
C ARG A 45 30.69 -24.96 28.49
N LEU A 46 32.00 -24.71 28.62
CA LEU A 46 33.05 -24.74 27.62
C LEU A 46 33.33 -26.16 27.08
N GLY A 47 33.81 -26.25 25.84
CA GLY A 47 34.39 -27.45 25.25
C GLY A 47 35.30 -27.10 24.07
N SER A 48 36.57 -27.46 24.18
CA SER A 48 37.72 -27.04 23.37
C SER A 48 37.95 -27.88 22.10
N THR A 49 38.52 -27.22 21.09
CA THR A 49 39.56 -27.65 20.12
C THR A 49 39.63 -29.09 19.60
N ARG A 50 39.73 -29.22 18.26
CA ARG A 50 40.73 -30.08 17.60
C ARG A 50 41.05 -29.60 16.18
N ARG A 51 42.35 -29.46 15.93
CA ARG A 51 43.01 -29.24 14.64
C ARG A 51 43.01 -30.54 13.83
N ALA A 52 42.85 -30.43 12.52
CA ALA A 52 43.34 -31.43 11.58
C ALA A 52 43.95 -30.71 10.36
N THR A 53 45.20 -31.06 10.09
CA THR A 53 46.05 -30.66 8.97
C THR A 53 45.76 -31.50 7.73
N GLY A 54 45.84 -30.92 6.54
CA GLY A 54 45.88 -31.67 5.28
C GLY A 54 46.03 -30.74 4.08
N GLY A 55 47.23 -30.69 3.51
CA GLY A 55 47.53 -29.98 2.26
C GLY A 55 47.14 -30.81 1.03
N GLY A 56 46.87 -30.12 -0.08
CA GLY A 56 46.62 -30.69 -1.39
C GLY A 56 46.53 -29.59 -2.45
N ALA A 57 47.28 -29.76 -3.54
CA ALA A 57 47.66 -28.75 -4.51
C ALA A 57 46.57 -28.34 -5.52
N GLU A 58 46.70 -27.08 -5.95
CA GLU A 58 46.34 -26.42 -7.22
C GLU A 58 45.29 -27.02 -8.17
N ARG A 59 44.23 -26.22 -8.40
CA ARG A 59 43.72 -25.95 -9.76
C ARG A 59 43.19 -24.52 -9.85
N ARG A 60 43.91 -23.68 -10.58
CA ARG A 60 43.61 -22.27 -10.83
C ARG A 60 42.53 -22.17 -11.91
N LEU A 61 41.28 -21.99 -11.50
CA LEU A 61 40.19 -21.57 -12.38
C LEU A 61 39.99 -20.07 -12.17
N ASN A 62 40.16 -19.30 -13.25
CA ASN A 62 39.92 -17.85 -13.27
C ASN A 62 38.45 -17.57 -12.92
N ARG A 63 38.19 -17.19 -11.67
CA ARG A 63 36.91 -16.65 -11.22
C ARG A 63 36.97 -15.15 -11.45
N THR A 64 36.35 -14.68 -12.52
CA THR A 64 36.04 -13.26 -12.72
C THR A 64 35.11 -12.85 -11.58
N THR A 65 35.68 -12.17 -10.58
CA THR A 65 34.93 -11.60 -9.47
C THR A 65 34.13 -10.43 -10.00
N PHE A 66 32.84 -10.63 -10.24
CA PHE A 66 31.90 -9.51 -10.34
C PHE A 66 31.87 -8.83 -8.97
N HIS A 67 32.55 -7.70 -8.87
CA HIS A 67 32.41 -6.79 -7.75
C HIS A 67 31.00 -6.18 -7.81
N PHE A 68 30.06 -6.79 -7.10
CA PHE A 68 28.82 -6.11 -6.73
C PHE A 68 29.21 -5.05 -5.71
N GLN A 69 29.48 -3.82 -6.17
CA GLN A 69 29.60 -2.67 -5.29
C GLN A 69 28.25 -2.54 -4.57
N GLY A 70 28.24 -2.85 -3.28
CA GLY A 70 27.07 -2.60 -2.44
C GLY A 70 26.68 -1.13 -2.56
N ASN A 71 25.40 -0.86 -2.82
CA ASN A 71 24.88 0.49 -2.85
C ASN A 71 25.23 1.18 -1.52
N PRO A 72 25.85 2.37 -1.53
CA PRO A 72 26.09 3.11 -0.31
C PRO A 72 24.74 3.38 0.35
N VAL A 73 24.64 3.07 1.65
CA VAL A 73 23.54 3.49 2.50
C VAL A 73 23.48 5.01 2.41
N MET A 74 22.44 5.57 1.79
CA MET A 74 22.32 7.01 1.60
C MET A 74 22.23 7.70 2.96
N ASN A 75 22.94 8.82 3.12
CA ASN A 75 22.71 9.72 4.22
C ASN A 75 21.27 10.27 4.14
N ASP A 76 20.55 10.30 5.27
CA ASP A 76 19.18 10.82 5.41
C ASP A 76 19.02 12.25 4.87
N THR A 77 20.11 13.03 4.75
CA THR A 77 20.13 14.40 4.21
C THR A 77 19.87 14.52 2.71
N ALA A 78 19.86 13.42 1.95
CA ALA A 78 19.58 13.44 0.51
C ALA A 78 18.08 13.34 0.17
N LEU A 79 17.26 12.84 1.09
CA LEU A 79 15.82 12.64 0.85
C LEU A 79 15.07 13.98 0.97
N PRO A 80 14.08 14.23 0.11
CA PRO A 80 13.17 15.36 0.29
C PRO A 80 12.47 15.31 1.66
N ASN A 81 12.32 16.48 2.29
CA ASN A 81 11.62 16.61 3.58
C ASN A 81 10.13 16.26 3.50
N ASP A 82 9.54 16.36 2.30
CA ASP A 82 8.17 15.94 2.02
C ASP A 82 8.06 15.38 0.58
N LEU A 83 6.95 14.70 0.29
CA LEU A 83 6.71 14.05 -1.00
C LEU A 83 5.69 14.82 -1.87
N ARG A 84 5.52 16.13 -1.68
CA ARG A 84 4.67 16.93 -2.57
C ARG A 84 5.25 16.91 -3.98
N LEU A 85 4.37 16.96 -4.98
CA LEU A 85 4.74 16.78 -6.39
C LEU A 85 5.78 17.80 -6.87
N ASP A 86 5.64 19.07 -6.47
CA ASP A 86 6.58 20.15 -6.78
C ASP A 86 7.94 19.95 -6.11
N THR A 87 7.95 19.44 -4.87
CA THR A 87 9.16 19.20 -4.09
C THR A 87 9.96 18.04 -4.68
N VAL A 88 9.29 16.94 -5.02
CA VAL A 88 9.89 15.77 -5.71
C VAL A 88 10.43 16.19 -7.09
N ARG A 89 9.64 16.91 -7.88
CA ARG A 89 10.07 17.39 -9.20
C ARG A 89 11.30 18.28 -9.12
N THR A 90 11.31 19.24 -8.21
CA THR A 90 12.46 20.14 -8.00
C THR A 90 13.71 19.36 -7.63
N ALA A 91 13.58 18.29 -6.85
CA ALA A 91 14.68 17.42 -6.46
C ALA A 91 15.34 16.69 -7.64
N TYR A 92 14.52 16.18 -8.55
CA TYR A 92 14.99 15.52 -9.76
C TYR A 92 15.61 16.51 -10.73
N GLN A 93 14.96 17.66 -10.95
CA GLN A 93 15.45 18.69 -11.86
C GLN A 93 16.77 19.32 -11.41
N SER A 94 17.01 19.42 -10.10
CA SER A 94 18.27 19.92 -9.56
C SER A 94 19.38 18.85 -9.50
N GLY A 95 19.09 17.60 -9.90
CA GLY A 95 20.04 16.47 -9.78
C GLY A 95 20.40 16.09 -8.34
N ARG A 96 19.65 16.57 -7.34
CA ARG A 96 19.93 16.32 -5.91
C ARG A 96 19.68 14.87 -5.52
N ILE A 97 18.71 14.25 -6.16
CA ILE A 97 18.38 12.82 -6.03
C ILE A 97 17.81 12.35 -7.36
N SER A 98 18.00 11.09 -7.71
CA SER A 98 17.36 10.47 -8.87
C SER A 98 16.07 9.72 -8.48
N PRO A 99 15.15 9.45 -9.43
CA PRO A 99 13.98 8.61 -9.17
C PRO A 99 14.34 7.26 -8.55
N ARG A 100 15.33 6.56 -9.10
CA ARG A 100 15.81 5.28 -8.59
C ARG A 100 16.23 5.37 -7.12
N GLN A 101 16.95 6.42 -6.75
CA GLN A 101 17.39 6.62 -5.38
C GLN A 101 16.21 6.89 -4.43
N LEU A 102 15.27 7.76 -4.81
CA LEU A 102 14.10 8.07 -3.98
C LEU A 102 13.20 6.83 -3.80
N ILE A 103 12.83 6.17 -4.90
CA ILE A 103 11.90 5.03 -4.89
C ILE A 103 12.45 3.88 -4.03
N LEU A 104 13.73 3.53 -4.18
CA LEU A 104 14.32 2.44 -3.39
C LEU A 104 14.40 2.80 -1.90
N ALA A 105 14.72 4.05 -1.56
CA ALA A 105 14.72 4.51 -0.17
C ALA A 105 13.30 4.48 0.45
N LEU A 106 12.29 4.92 -0.30
CA LEU A 106 10.90 4.88 0.15
C LEU A 106 10.37 3.44 0.27
N ARG A 107 10.79 2.53 -0.61
CA ARG A 107 10.47 1.11 -0.51
C ARG A 107 11.05 0.52 0.79
N GLU A 108 12.30 0.80 1.11
CA GLU A 108 12.92 0.33 2.36
C GLU A 108 12.21 0.91 3.59
N LYS A 109 11.81 2.18 3.55
CA LYS A 109 10.98 2.80 4.60
C LYS A 109 9.63 2.09 4.71
N ALA A 110 8.95 1.83 3.60
CA ALA A 110 7.67 1.12 3.56
C ALA A 110 7.79 -0.30 4.13
N ALA A 111 8.85 -1.03 3.78
CA ALA A 111 9.09 -2.38 4.29
C ALA A 111 9.22 -2.41 5.82
N ARG A 112 9.93 -1.44 6.41
CA ARG A 112 10.02 -1.31 7.89
C ARG A 112 8.66 -1.01 8.51
N LEU A 113 7.96 0.02 7.99
CA LEU A 113 6.66 0.43 8.50
C LEU A 113 5.57 -0.64 8.34
N ASN A 114 5.69 -1.52 7.35
CA ASN A 114 4.67 -2.54 7.07
C ASN A 114 4.49 -3.53 8.22
N SER A 115 5.53 -3.74 9.03
CA SER A 115 5.47 -4.61 10.22
C SER A 115 4.54 -4.08 11.31
N ASP A 116 4.37 -2.76 11.41
CA ASP A 116 3.52 -2.12 12.42
C ASP A 116 2.17 -1.65 11.85
N TYR A 117 2.17 -1.18 10.60
CA TYR A 117 1.02 -0.50 10.00
C TYR A 117 0.23 -1.35 9.00
N HIS A 118 0.77 -2.47 8.54
CA HIS A 118 0.15 -3.35 7.53
C HIS A 118 -0.37 -2.59 6.29
N LEU A 119 0.36 -1.57 5.83
CA LEU A 119 -0.10 -0.65 4.78
C LEU A 119 -0.08 -1.26 3.36
N PHE A 120 0.76 -2.27 3.10
CA PHE A 120 0.85 -2.99 1.83
C PHE A 120 0.53 -4.48 2.00
N ILE A 121 -0.31 -4.99 1.09
CA ILE A 121 -0.48 -6.43 0.86
C ILE A 121 0.68 -6.92 -0.01
N HIS A 122 1.00 -6.18 -1.07
CA HIS A 122 2.12 -6.47 -1.97
C HIS A 122 2.95 -5.21 -2.18
N LEU A 123 4.10 -5.11 -1.51
CA LEU A 123 5.08 -4.06 -1.78
C LEU A 123 5.96 -4.52 -2.94
N LEU A 124 6.09 -3.74 -4.01
CA LEU A 124 6.90 -4.17 -5.16
C LEU A 124 8.35 -4.41 -4.75
N SER A 125 8.89 -5.53 -5.20
CA SER A 125 10.30 -5.87 -5.10
C SER A 125 11.14 -4.94 -6.00
N PRO A 126 12.45 -4.84 -5.76
CA PRO A 126 13.33 -4.08 -6.65
C PRO A 126 13.26 -4.55 -8.10
N ALA A 127 13.06 -5.86 -8.32
CA ALA A 127 12.91 -6.43 -9.65
C ALA A 127 11.59 -6.01 -10.33
N GLU A 128 10.48 -5.96 -9.59
CA GLU A 128 9.20 -5.48 -10.11
C GLU A 128 9.17 -3.96 -10.34
N LEU A 129 10.01 -3.20 -9.62
CA LEU A 129 10.17 -1.76 -9.82
C LEU A 129 11.02 -1.42 -11.05
N GLU A 130 11.95 -2.29 -11.43
CA GLU A 130 12.96 -2.02 -12.46
C GLU A 130 12.37 -1.55 -13.79
N PRO A 131 11.30 -2.15 -14.36
CA PRO A 131 10.74 -1.68 -15.62
C PRO A 131 10.27 -0.22 -15.58
N TYR A 132 9.74 0.22 -14.44
CA TYR A 132 9.27 1.60 -14.27
C TYR A 132 10.42 2.58 -14.10
N LEU A 133 11.52 2.15 -13.46
CA LEU A 133 12.72 2.97 -13.28
C LEU A 133 13.52 3.10 -14.57
N ALA A 134 13.73 1.99 -15.27
CA ALA A 134 14.42 1.96 -16.56
C ALA A 134 13.73 2.83 -17.62
N ALA A 135 12.39 2.90 -17.59
CA ALA A 135 11.61 3.78 -18.48
C ALA A 135 11.88 5.30 -18.25
N LEU A 136 12.53 5.67 -17.15
CA LEU A 136 12.87 7.06 -16.80
C LEU A 136 14.35 7.40 -17.03
N ASP A 137 15.25 6.42 -17.15
CA ASP A 137 16.71 6.65 -17.14
C ASP A 137 17.18 7.57 -18.29
N ASP A 138 16.52 7.54 -19.44
CA ASP A 138 16.85 8.34 -20.63
C ASP A 138 15.87 9.50 -20.90
N ARG A 139 15.04 9.87 -19.92
CA ARG A 139 13.98 10.89 -20.07
C ARG A 139 14.30 12.15 -19.28
N ASP A 140 14.01 13.32 -19.84
CA ASP A 140 14.15 14.57 -19.11
C ASP A 140 13.02 14.67 -18.07
N PRO A 141 13.31 15.04 -16.80
CA PRO A 141 12.28 15.26 -15.78
C PRO A 141 11.20 16.28 -16.17
N ARG A 142 11.44 17.10 -17.20
CA ARG A 142 10.47 18.08 -17.75
C ARG A 142 9.49 17.46 -18.75
N ASP A 143 9.78 16.29 -19.30
CA ASP A 143 8.96 15.67 -20.37
C ASP A 143 7.69 15.01 -19.83
N LEU A 144 7.70 14.62 -18.55
CA LEU A 144 6.64 13.82 -17.94
C LEU A 144 6.10 14.53 -16.69
N PRO A 145 4.78 14.81 -16.61
CA PRO A 145 4.24 15.58 -15.49
C PRO A 145 4.33 14.85 -14.15
N LEU A 146 4.46 13.52 -14.14
CA LEU A 146 4.63 12.71 -12.93
C LEU A 146 5.98 11.99 -12.92
N PHE A 147 7.00 12.50 -13.62
CA PHE A 147 8.34 11.90 -13.71
C PHE A 147 8.86 11.42 -12.34
N GLY A 148 8.97 10.10 -12.17
CA GLY A 148 9.53 9.47 -10.97
C GLY A 148 8.71 9.67 -9.70
N VAL A 149 7.45 10.11 -9.79
CA VAL A 149 6.61 10.37 -8.62
C VAL A 149 6.10 9.04 -8.04
N PRO A 150 6.38 8.71 -6.77
CA PRO A 150 5.91 7.48 -6.13
C PRO A 150 4.40 7.54 -5.87
N PHE A 151 3.66 6.50 -6.24
CA PHE A 151 2.24 6.38 -5.88
C PHE A 151 1.87 4.97 -5.42
N ALA A 152 0.87 4.86 -4.56
CA ALA A 152 0.38 3.58 -4.04
C ALA A 152 -0.99 3.22 -4.65
N ILE A 153 -1.26 1.93 -4.85
CA ILE A 153 -2.47 1.45 -5.54
C ILE A 153 -3.26 0.58 -4.57
N LYS A 154 -4.53 0.88 -4.31
CA LYS A 154 -5.39 -0.02 -3.52
C LYS A 154 -5.47 -1.41 -4.17
N ASP A 155 -5.40 -2.46 -3.36
CA ASP A 155 -5.23 -3.81 -3.90
C ASP A 155 -6.37 -4.30 -4.81
N ASN A 156 -7.57 -3.73 -4.70
CA ASN A 156 -8.68 -4.01 -5.61
C ASN A 156 -8.66 -3.18 -6.91
N ILE A 157 -7.51 -2.60 -7.27
CA ILE A 157 -7.25 -1.88 -8.52
C ILE A 157 -6.09 -2.58 -9.22
N ASP A 158 -6.28 -2.98 -10.48
CA ASP A 158 -5.34 -3.83 -11.19
C ASP A 158 -4.04 -3.10 -11.60
N LEU A 159 -2.94 -3.82 -11.41
CA LEU A 159 -1.61 -3.50 -11.94
C LEU A 159 -1.11 -4.76 -12.66
N ALA A 160 -0.84 -4.64 -13.96
CA ALA A 160 -0.43 -5.77 -14.79
C ALA A 160 0.70 -6.59 -14.14
N ALA A 161 0.59 -7.92 -14.20
CA ALA A 161 1.54 -8.89 -13.65
C ALA A 161 1.70 -8.88 -12.12
N ILE A 162 0.98 -8.04 -11.38
CA ILE A 162 1.02 -7.98 -9.90
C ILE A 162 -0.30 -8.49 -9.33
N PRO A 163 -0.30 -9.44 -8.38
CA PRO A 163 -1.54 -10.00 -7.84
C PRO A 163 -2.54 -8.94 -7.34
N THR A 164 -3.80 -9.16 -7.63
CA THR A 164 -4.95 -8.45 -7.07
C THR A 164 -5.73 -9.45 -6.21
N THR A 165 -5.90 -9.14 -4.92
CA THR A 165 -6.57 -10.03 -3.96
C THR A 165 -7.86 -9.42 -3.42
N ALA A 166 -8.02 -8.09 -3.49
CA ALA A 166 -9.06 -7.37 -2.77
C ALA A 166 -9.12 -7.72 -1.27
N ALA A 167 -7.96 -7.99 -0.66
CA ALA A 167 -7.80 -8.54 0.69
C ALA A 167 -8.48 -9.91 0.91
N CYS A 168 -8.61 -10.71 -0.15
CA CYS A 168 -9.16 -12.07 -0.11
C CYS A 168 -8.21 -13.02 -0.86
N PRO A 169 -7.38 -13.81 -0.14
CA PRO A 169 -6.45 -14.76 -0.76
C PRO A 169 -7.11 -15.72 -1.76
N ASP A 170 -8.32 -16.20 -1.45
CA ASP A 170 -9.05 -17.16 -2.29
C ASP A 170 -9.61 -16.52 -3.58
N TYR A 171 -9.70 -15.20 -3.65
CA TYR A 171 -10.12 -14.46 -4.84
C TYR A 171 -8.94 -14.08 -5.75
N ALA A 172 -7.70 -14.26 -5.28
CA ALA A 172 -6.52 -13.69 -5.92
C ALA A 172 -6.39 -14.09 -7.40
N TYR A 173 -6.06 -13.11 -8.24
CA TYR A 173 -5.71 -13.30 -9.64
C TYR A 173 -4.57 -12.36 -10.03
N THR A 174 -3.90 -12.67 -11.14
CA THR A 174 -2.87 -11.81 -11.72
C THR A 174 -3.41 -11.21 -13.02
N PRO A 175 -3.67 -9.90 -13.08
CA PRO A 175 -4.21 -9.26 -14.28
C PRO A 175 -3.16 -9.17 -15.39
N GLU A 176 -3.59 -9.38 -16.64
CA GLU A 176 -2.76 -9.15 -17.84
C GLU A 176 -2.59 -7.66 -18.16
N HIS A 177 -3.54 -6.83 -17.71
CA HIS A 177 -3.56 -5.40 -17.98
C HIS A 177 -3.77 -4.61 -16.69
N SER A 178 -3.11 -3.45 -16.59
CA SER A 178 -3.38 -2.50 -15.50
C SER A 178 -4.73 -1.82 -15.71
N ALA A 179 -5.39 -1.44 -14.62
CA ALA A 179 -6.57 -0.60 -14.68
C ALA A 179 -6.28 0.69 -15.46
N SER A 180 -7.29 1.25 -16.13
CA SER A 180 -7.12 2.38 -17.07
C SER A 180 -6.36 3.57 -16.44
N VAL A 181 -6.70 3.92 -15.20
CA VAL A 181 -6.06 5.03 -14.47
C VAL A 181 -4.62 4.71 -14.08
N VAL A 182 -4.30 3.46 -13.74
CA VAL A 182 -2.94 3.04 -13.38
C VAL A 182 -2.03 3.10 -14.60
N ALA A 183 -2.51 2.61 -15.75
CA ALA A 183 -1.77 2.69 -17.01
C ALA A 183 -1.49 4.15 -17.42
N GLN A 184 -2.48 5.04 -17.28
CA GLN A 184 -2.30 6.48 -17.56
C GLN A 184 -1.26 7.12 -16.63
N LEU A 185 -1.30 6.85 -15.32
CA LEU A 185 -0.33 7.40 -14.37
C LEU A 185 1.09 6.94 -14.67
N ILE A 186 1.28 5.66 -15.00
CA ILE A 186 2.58 5.11 -15.40
C ILE A 186 3.08 5.77 -16.69
N ALA A 187 2.21 5.93 -17.69
CA ALA A 187 2.54 6.62 -18.94
C ALA A 187 2.92 8.10 -18.73
N LEU A 188 2.38 8.74 -17.69
CA LEU A 188 2.74 10.09 -17.26
C LEU A 188 4.03 10.14 -16.40
N GLY A 189 4.70 9.01 -16.18
CA GLY A 189 5.98 8.88 -15.50
C GLY A 189 5.92 8.50 -14.02
N ALA A 190 4.73 8.26 -13.46
CA ALA A 190 4.59 7.88 -12.06
C ALA A 190 5.07 6.44 -11.81
N VAL A 191 5.64 6.18 -10.64
CA VAL A 191 6.19 4.88 -10.25
C VAL A 191 5.32 4.23 -9.18
N PRO A 192 4.71 3.06 -9.44
CA PRO A 192 3.90 2.38 -8.46
C PRO A 192 4.78 1.80 -7.34
N MET A 193 4.37 1.97 -6.08
CA MET A 193 5.06 1.40 -4.92
C MET A 193 4.57 -0.02 -4.60
N GLY A 194 3.30 -0.32 -4.88
CA GLY A 194 2.69 -1.60 -4.56
C GLY A 194 1.18 -1.53 -4.36
N LYS A 195 0.62 -2.68 -3.97
CA LYS A 195 -0.79 -2.92 -3.68
C LYS A 195 -1.07 -2.73 -2.19
N THR A 196 -1.81 -1.68 -1.84
CA THR A 196 -2.08 -1.31 -0.44
C THR A 196 -3.19 -2.15 0.16
N ASN A 197 -3.11 -2.35 1.47
CA ASN A 197 -4.13 -3.04 2.25
C ASN A 197 -5.47 -2.28 2.26
N LEU A 198 -6.54 -3.02 2.54
CA LEU A 198 -7.93 -2.57 2.48
C LEU A 198 -8.82 -3.45 3.35
N ASP A 199 -9.98 -2.94 3.77
CA ASP A 199 -11.04 -3.82 4.25
C ASP A 199 -11.50 -4.73 3.10
N GLN A 200 -11.58 -6.03 3.35
CA GLN A 200 -11.80 -7.07 2.35
C GLN A 200 -13.00 -6.76 1.44
N PHE A 201 -12.81 -6.90 0.12
CA PHE A 201 -13.78 -6.52 -0.92
C PHE A 201 -14.31 -5.08 -0.82
N ALA A 202 -13.53 -4.20 -0.22
CA ALA A 202 -13.94 -2.84 0.13
C ALA A 202 -15.13 -2.75 1.11
N THR A 203 -15.40 -3.80 1.89
CA THR A 203 -16.56 -3.92 2.80
C THR A 203 -16.25 -3.56 4.26
N GLY A 204 -15.80 -2.33 4.46
CA GLY A 204 -15.54 -1.75 5.77
C GLY A 204 -15.20 -0.26 5.68
N LEU A 205 -15.22 0.42 6.81
CA LEU A 205 -14.89 1.85 6.94
C LEU A 205 -13.90 2.14 8.09
N ASN A 206 -13.22 1.11 8.63
CA ASN A 206 -12.35 1.26 9.80
C ASN A 206 -10.92 0.73 9.63
N GLY A 207 -10.63 -0.06 8.57
CA GLY A 207 -9.29 -0.55 8.28
C GLY A 207 -8.87 -1.78 9.08
N SER A 208 -9.80 -2.45 9.77
CA SER A 208 -9.50 -3.65 10.59
C SER A 208 -10.03 -4.95 10.02
N ARG A 209 -10.69 -4.93 8.85
CA ARG A 209 -11.34 -6.11 8.23
C ARG A 209 -10.52 -6.69 7.09
N SER A 210 -9.24 -6.92 7.34
CA SER A 210 -8.32 -7.54 6.38
C SER A 210 -7.64 -8.77 7.00
N PRO A 211 -7.55 -9.91 6.28
CA PRO A 211 -6.73 -11.04 6.73
C PRO A 211 -5.23 -10.72 6.69
N TYR A 212 -4.82 -9.59 6.08
CA TYR A 212 -3.44 -9.11 6.02
C TYR A 212 -3.07 -8.21 7.21
N GLY A 213 -3.91 -8.15 8.24
CA GLY A 213 -3.69 -7.35 9.44
C GLY A 213 -4.49 -6.06 9.45
N ALA A 214 -4.81 -5.59 10.66
CA ALA A 214 -5.49 -4.33 10.88
C ALA A 214 -4.52 -3.15 10.69
N CYS A 215 -4.99 -2.10 10.02
CA CYS A 215 -4.26 -0.87 9.80
C CYS A 215 -4.55 0.13 10.95
N PRO A 216 -3.60 0.41 11.85
CA PRO A 216 -3.75 1.46 12.86
C PRO A 216 -3.65 2.86 12.22
N ASN A 217 -4.23 3.87 12.87
CA ASN A 217 -4.15 5.26 12.42
C ASN A 217 -2.70 5.80 12.43
N SER A 218 -2.35 6.66 11.48
CA SER A 218 -0.98 7.20 11.34
C SER A 218 -0.56 8.19 12.44
N VAL A 219 -1.51 8.77 13.17
CA VAL A 219 -1.25 9.78 14.21
C VAL A 219 -1.33 9.15 15.60
N LEU A 220 -2.38 8.39 15.87
CA LEU A 220 -2.64 7.74 17.15
C LEU A 220 -2.97 6.27 16.94
N ASN A 221 -1.99 5.38 17.13
CA ASN A 221 -2.08 3.97 16.74
C ASN A 221 -3.25 3.20 17.40
N GLU A 222 -3.79 3.69 18.52
CA GLU A 222 -4.95 3.13 19.20
C GLU A 222 -6.30 3.43 18.52
N TYR A 223 -6.32 4.31 17.51
CA TYR A 223 -7.51 4.68 16.75
C TYR A 223 -7.56 3.97 15.38
N PRO A 224 -8.77 3.82 14.79
CA PRO A 224 -8.89 3.27 13.45
C PRO A 224 -8.25 4.20 12.40
N SER A 225 -7.55 3.61 11.43
CA SER A 225 -7.09 4.32 10.23
C SER A 225 -8.25 4.74 9.32
N GLY A 226 -9.41 4.11 9.43
CA GLY A 226 -10.51 4.27 8.50
C GLY A 226 -10.39 3.29 7.34
N GLY A 227 -11.43 3.23 6.51
CA GLY A 227 -11.49 2.26 5.43
C GLY A 227 -12.51 2.62 4.38
N SER A 228 -12.66 1.83 3.32
CA SER A 228 -11.89 0.60 3.10
C SER A 228 -10.51 0.83 2.51
N SER A 229 -10.14 2.05 2.13
CA SER A 229 -8.81 2.36 1.53
C SER A 229 -7.74 2.66 2.59
N ALA A 230 -7.64 1.82 3.62
CA ALA A 230 -6.81 2.05 4.81
C ALA A 230 -5.31 2.14 4.48
N GLY A 231 -4.78 1.15 3.75
CA GLY A 231 -3.37 1.16 3.35
C GLY A 231 -3.04 2.33 2.40
N SER A 232 -4.02 2.76 1.58
CA SER A 232 -3.85 3.89 0.66
C SER A 232 -3.64 5.21 1.41
N SER A 233 -4.42 5.48 2.47
CA SER A 233 -4.21 6.68 3.29
C SER A 233 -2.89 6.58 4.07
N LEU A 234 -2.58 5.43 4.65
CA LEU A 234 -1.33 5.24 5.40
C LEU A 234 -0.09 5.40 4.52
N ALA A 235 -0.12 4.94 3.27
CA ALA A 235 1.00 5.11 2.34
C ALA A 235 1.35 6.58 2.09
N VAL A 236 0.37 7.49 2.14
CA VAL A 236 0.60 8.93 2.00
C VAL A 236 0.95 9.56 3.34
N ALA A 237 0.17 9.27 4.39
CA ALA A 237 0.34 9.87 5.73
C ALA A 237 1.70 9.53 6.35
N LEU A 238 2.22 8.33 6.12
CA LEU A 238 3.54 7.90 6.60
C LEU A 238 4.69 8.30 5.67
N GLY A 239 4.40 9.00 4.57
CA GLY A 239 5.39 9.53 3.64
C GLY A 239 6.19 8.42 2.94
N VAL A 240 5.50 7.42 2.39
CA VAL A 240 6.09 6.40 1.50
C VAL A 240 5.58 6.51 0.06
N SER A 241 4.63 7.40 -0.20
CA SER A 241 4.11 7.76 -1.52
C SER A 241 3.68 9.22 -1.54
N SER A 242 3.73 9.85 -2.71
CA SER A 242 3.26 11.24 -2.90
C SER A 242 1.74 11.33 -2.92
N PHE A 243 1.09 10.32 -3.50
CA PHE A 243 -0.36 10.16 -3.53
C PHE A 243 -0.70 8.67 -3.62
N SER A 244 -1.98 8.35 -3.45
CA SER A 244 -2.46 6.98 -3.59
C SER A 244 -3.81 6.93 -4.29
N LEU A 245 -4.08 5.79 -4.91
CA LEU A 245 -5.39 5.45 -5.44
C LEU A 245 -6.16 4.65 -4.40
N GLY A 246 -7.40 5.06 -4.15
CA GLY A 246 -8.38 4.33 -3.36
C GLY A 246 -9.69 4.19 -4.13
N THR A 247 -10.63 3.45 -3.55
CA THR A 247 -12.03 3.40 -4.04
C THR A 247 -12.94 4.02 -3.00
N ASP A 248 -13.98 4.72 -3.45
CA ASP A 248 -14.95 5.39 -2.56
C ASP A 248 -16.37 5.12 -3.05
N THR A 249 -16.97 4.07 -2.49
CA THR A 249 -18.38 3.70 -2.74
C THR A 249 -19.32 4.46 -1.80
N ALA A 250 -18.97 4.52 -0.51
CA ALA A 250 -19.79 5.13 0.54
C ALA A 250 -18.98 6.04 1.49
N GLY A 251 -17.82 6.53 1.05
CA GLY A 251 -16.84 7.22 1.90
C GLY A 251 -15.49 6.53 1.98
N SER A 252 -15.32 5.39 1.30
CA SER A 252 -14.18 4.49 1.48
C SER A 252 -12.81 5.07 1.09
N GLY A 253 -12.76 6.24 0.45
CA GLY A 253 -11.54 7.01 0.21
C GLY A 253 -11.47 8.25 1.11
N ARG A 254 -12.59 8.97 1.28
CA ARG A 254 -12.66 10.20 2.09
C ARG A 254 -12.52 9.96 3.59
N VAL A 255 -13.14 8.90 4.14
CA VAL A 255 -13.05 8.55 5.57
C VAL A 255 -11.61 8.27 5.99
N PRO A 256 -10.87 7.34 5.35
CA PRO A 256 -9.48 7.09 5.74
C PRO A 256 -8.58 8.31 5.51
N ALA A 257 -8.84 9.14 4.50
CA ALA A 257 -8.10 10.39 4.33
C ALA A 257 -8.32 11.35 5.51
N ALA A 258 -9.58 11.58 5.91
CA ALA A 258 -9.92 12.46 7.02
C ALA A 258 -9.30 12.00 8.35
N LEU A 259 -9.32 10.68 8.63
CA LEU A 259 -8.78 10.14 9.88
C LEU A 259 -7.25 10.20 9.94
N ASN A 260 -6.54 10.21 8.81
CA ASN A 260 -5.07 10.29 8.77
C ASN A 260 -4.55 11.68 8.40
N ASN A 261 -5.37 12.73 8.58
CA ASN A 261 -5.00 14.13 8.31
C ASN A 261 -4.57 14.39 6.84
N LEU A 262 -5.33 13.85 5.89
CA LEU A 262 -5.07 13.97 4.45
C LEU A 262 -6.25 14.59 3.71
N VAL A 263 -5.98 15.03 2.48
CA VAL A 263 -7.01 15.38 1.51
C VAL A 263 -7.44 14.13 0.75
N GLY A 264 -8.73 13.78 0.83
CA GLY A 264 -9.34 12.69 0.07
C GLY A 264 -10.41 13.23 -0.88
N MET A 265 -10.32 12.90 -2.17
CA MET A 265 -11.29 13.32 -3.18
C MET A 265 -11.96 12.11 -3.83
N LYS A 266 -13.30 12.14 -3.89
CA LYS A 266 -14.07 11.23 -4.73
C LYS A 266 -14.54 11.98 -5.96
N ALA A 267 -14.01 11.62 -7.12
CA ALA A 267 -14.44 12.17 -8.40
C ALA A 267 -15.96 12.02 -8.64
N SER A 268 -16.51 12.86 -9.51
CA SER A 268 -17.86 12.67 -10.05
C SER A 268 -17.96 11.30 -10.72
N LYS A 269 -19.09 10.60 -10.54
CA LYS A 269 -19.30 9.28 -11.11
C LYS A 269 -19.12 9.34 -12.63
N GLY A 270 -18.30 8.45 -13.18
CA GLY A 270 -18.00 8.38 -14.61
C GLY A 270 -16.82 9.25 -15.08
N LEU A 271 -16.26 10.12 -14.23
CA LEU A 271 -15.08 10.92 -14.60
C LEU A 271 -13.81 10.07 -14.66
N ILE A 272 -13.64 9.17 -13.70
CA ILE A 272 -12.54 8.20 -13.68
C ILE A 272 -13.14 6.84 -14.03
N SER A 273 -12.51 6.16 -14.99
CA SER A 273 -12.89 4.82 -15.43
C SER A 273 -12.89 3.83 -14.25
N THR A 274 -13.86 2.93 -14.22
CA THR A 274 -13.90 1.79 -13.31
C THR A 274 -13.56 0.47 -14.03
N ALA A 275 -12.98 0.57 -15.23
CA ALA A 275 -12.47 -0.53 -16.03
C ALA A 275 -10.94 -0.65 -15.91
#